data_AF-A0A8H7NWW1-F1
#
_entry.id   AF-A0A8H7NWW1-F1
#
_cell.length_a   1.000
_cell.length_b   1.000
_cell.length_c   1.000
_cell.angle_alpha   90.00
_cell.angle_beta   90.00
_cell.angle_gamma   90.00
#
_symmetry.space_group_name_H-M   'P 1'
#
loop_
_entity.id
_entity.type
_entity.pdbx_description
1 polymer ?
#
loop_
_entity_poly.entity_id
_entity_poly.type
_entity_poly.pdbx_seq_one_letter_code
_entity_poly.pdbx_strand_id
1 'polypeptide(L)'
;MCSFNFYAVFAALLVAPALVGARVPVTRTSMRETAANPAAVGLAPLALAHRTPLTNAQRLARGLTPNRPRFNRAARGNLAPRASAMPDPTPCPAVTGTIQVTGAGTGTPAFISRVPNAFGEYAVTTDTADALIVQYTDCADASVIDLATLNGIADVPYLGAITGFATALQDLRRGSSAYAYIGGTDQTAPGATPQAVSNSFMAATGDQEEAESALWTLNRTTGALSAQWVNIDGSKPETIIVYSPENFLVITGDPTIFGASFGTSPVVTLTFVAA
;
A
#
# COMPACT_ATOMS: atom_id res chain seq x y z
N MET A 1 -41.35 31.22 74.30
CA MET A 1 -41.62 32.01 73.07
C MET A 1 -40.33 32.05 72.27
N CYS A 2 -40.46 32.01 70.94
CA CYS A 2 -39.42 31.99 69.90
C CYS A 2 -38.85 30.60 69.56
N SER A 3 -39.62 29.94 68.69
CA SER A 3 -39.27 28.89 67.74
C SER A 3 -38.12 29.30 66.81
N PHE A 4 -37.42 28.33 66.21
CA PHE A 4 -37.31 28.20 64.75
C PHE A 4 -36.73 26.83 64.38
N ASN A 5 -37.48 26.10 63.55
CA ASN A 5 -37.14 24.82 62.94
C ASN A 5 -36.11 25.02 61.81
N PHE A 6 -35.16 24.11 61.67
CA PHE A 6 -34.44 23.88 60.42
C PHE A 6 -34.47 22.39 60.07
N TYR A 7 -35.19 22.08 58.99
CA TYR A 7 -35.13 20.79 58.28
C TYR A 7 -33.78 20.72 57.54
N ALA A 8 -32.95 19.75 57.86
CA ALA A 8 -31.75 19.43 57.08
C ALA A 8 -32.12 18.42 55.98
N VAL A 9 -32.06 18.86 54.73
CA VAL A 9 -32.18 18.02 53.53
C VAL A 9 -30.86 17.28 53.33
N PHE A 10 -30.88 15.95 53.40
CA PHE A 10 -29.76 15.10 53.00
C PHE A 10 -29.74 14.98 51.47
N ALA A 11 -28.76 15.62 50.82
CA ALA A 11 -28.42 15.36 49.42
C ALA A 11 -27.29 14.33 49.37
N ALA A 12 -27.62 13.08 49.03
CA ALA A 12 -26.64 12.03 48.77
C ALA A 12 -26.08 12.20 47.35
N LEU A 13 -24.82 12.64 47.24
CA LEU A 13 -24.06 12.68 45.99
C LEU A 13 -23.46 11.28 45.74
N LEU A 14 -24.02 10.54 44.77
CA LEU A 14 -23.40 9.33 44.23
C LEU A 14 -22.30 9.73 43.25
N VAL A 15 -21.03 9.65 43.67
CA VAL A 15 -19.87 9.77 42.78
C VAL A 15 -19.59 8.39 42.19
N ALA A 16 -19.90 8.21 40.91
CA ALA A 16 -19.43 7.05 40.14
C ALA A 16 -17.95 7.24 39.78
N PRO A 17 -17.07 6.23 39.96
CA PRO A 17 -15.70 6.33 39.49
C PRO A 17 -15.70 6.14 37.97
N ALA A 18 -15.47 7.23 37.23
CA ALA A 18 -15.06 7.14 35.84
C ALA A 18 -13.64 6.56 35.82
N LEU A 19 -13.52 5.28 35.42
CA LEU A 19 -12.24 4.70 35.02
C LEU A 19 -11.79 5.41 33.74
N VAL A 20 -11.14 6.56 33.90
CA VAL A 20 -10.30 7.15 32.86
C VAL A 20 -9.12 6.20 32.70
N GLY A 21 -9.17 5.36 31.67
CA GLY A 21 -8.01 4.60 31.22
C GLY A 21 -6.91 5.59 30.87
N ALA A 22 -5.97 5.80 31.79
CA ALA A 22 -4.76 6.54 31.52
C ALA A 22 -4.03 5.78 30.41
N ARG A 23 -4.11 6.27 29.17
CA ARG A 23 -3.17 5.90 28.13
C ARG A 23 -1.81 6.28 28.69
N VAL A 24 -1.01 5.29 29.07
CA VAL A 24 0.41 5.52 29.37
C VAL A 24 0.99 6.14 28.10
N PRO A 25 1.47 7.38 28.11
CA PRO A 25 2.22 7.89 26.98
C PRO A 25 3.47 7.01 26.90
N VAL A 26 3.51 6.11 25.91
CA VAL A 26 4.75 5.43 25.54
C VAL A 26 5.71 6.55 25.20
N THR A 27 6.64 6.81 26.13
CA THR A 27 7.67 7.81 25.94
C THR A 27 8.61 7.22 24.91
N ARG A 28 8.34 7.46 23.63
CA ARG A 28 9.20 7.10 22.50
C ARG A 28 10.54 7.78 22.73
N THR A 29 11.50 7.05 23.26
CA THR A 29 12.84 7.53 23.56
C THR A 29 13.52 7.94 22.25
N SER A 30 14.17 9.10 22.24
CA SER A 30 14.59 9.89 21.06
C SER A 30 15.75 9.30 20.24
N MET A 31 15.66 8.04 19.81
CA MET A 31 16.60 7.43 18.85
C MET A 31 16.06 7.39 17.41
N ARG A 32 14.93 8.05 17.13
CA ARG A 32 14.12 7.84 15.91
C ARG A 32 14.51 8.65 14.67
N GLU A 33 15.58 9.44 14.70
CA GLU A 33 15.81 10.46 13.66
C GLU A 33 16.82 10.11 12.54
N THR A 34 17.50 8.97 12.58
CA THR A 34 18.56 8.67 11.58
C THR A 34 18.25 7.53 10.62
N ALA A 35 17.15 6.80 10.81
CA ALA A 35 16.76 5.69 9.95
C ALA A 35 15.26 5.74 9.69
N ALA A 36 14.87 5.45 8.46
CA ALA A 36 13.46 5.30 8.12
C ALA A 36 12.89 4.06 8.82
N ASN A 37 13.67 2.99 8.92
CA ASN A 37 13.21 1.72 9.48
C ASN A 37 13.63 1.50 10.94
N PRO A 38 12.85 0.74 11.72
CA PRO A 38 13.27 0.31 13.04
C PRO A 38 14.51 -0.59 12.96
N ALA A 39 15.16 -0.82 14.11
CA ALA A 39 16.22 -1.82 14.18
C ALA A 39 15.68 -3.20 13.77
N ALA A 40 16.43 -3.93 12.93
CA ALA A 40 16.04 -5.23 12.37
C ALA A 40 16.07 -6.37 13.41
N VAL A 41 15.22 -6.28 14.44
CA VAL A 41 15.12 -7.25 15.53
C VAL A 41 13.73 -7.87 15.50
N GLY A 42 13.67 -9.20 15.40
CA GLY A 42 12.40 -9.94 15.49
C GLY A 42 11.51 -9.87 14.24
N LEU A 43 12.09 -9.60 13.07
CA LEU A 43 11.33 -9.53 11.81
C LEU A 43 10.72 -10.88 11.41
N ALA A 44 9.47 -10.85 10.96
CA ALA A 44 8.74 -12.01 10.47
C ALA A 44 8.81 -12.09 8.92
N PRO A 45 8.98 -13.30 8.35
CA PRO A 45 8.97 -13.47 6.90
C PRO A 45 7.56 -13.30 6.33
N LEU A 46 7.47 -12.67 5.16
CA LEU A 46 6.22 -12.51 4.42
C LEU A 46 6.02 -13.63 3.38
N ALA A 47 4.79 -14.12 3.27
CA ALA A 47 4.40 -15.04 2.21
C ALA A 47 4.24 -14.29 0.89
N LEU A 48 4.72 -14.89 -0.20
CA LEU A 48 4.54 -14.37 -1.56
C LEU A 48 3.46 -15.14 -2.30
N ALA A 49 2.65 -14.43 -3.06
CA ALA A 49 1.65 -15.01 -3.94
C ALA A 49 2.33 -15.92 -4.98
N HIS A 50 1.77 -17.10 -5.20
CA HIS A 50 2.25 -17.98 -6.26
C HIS A 50 2.09 -17.29 -7.61
N ARG A 51 3.13 -17.37 -8.45
CA ARG A 51 3.07 -16.88 -9.83
C ARG A 51 1.95 -17.62 -10.55
N THR A 52 0.88 -16.90 -10.91
CA THR A 52 -0.16 -17.46 -11.76
C THR A 52 0.43 -17.65 -13.16
N PRO A 53 0.50 -18.88 -13.70
CA PRO A 53 1.06 -19.10 -15.03
C PRO A 53 0.21 -18.39 -16.09
N LEU A 54 0.86 -17.72 -17.06
CA LEU A 54 0.16 -17.09 -18.17
C LEU A 54 -0.73 -18.10 -18.91
N THR A 55 -1.97 -17.70 -19.21
CA THR A 55 -2.87 -18.47 -20.07
C THR A 55 -2.33 -18.53 -21.50
N ASN A 56 -2.80 -19.49 -22.32
CA ASN A 56 -2.40 -19.57 -23.72
C ASN A 56 -2.77 -18.30 -24.52
N ALA A 57 -3.88 -17.64 -24.17
CA ALA A 57 -4.27 -16.37 -24.79
C ALA A 57 -3.23 -15.27 -24.50
N GLN A 58 -2.85 -15.10 -23.23
CA GLN A 58 -1.82 -14.13 -22.83
C GLN A 58 -0.44 -14.47 -23.45
N ARG A 59 -0.09 -15.75 -23.56
CA ARG A 59 1.17 -16.17 -24.20
C ARG A 59 1.21 -15.82 -25.68
N LEU A 60 0.12 -16.11 -26.40
CA LEU A 60 0.00 -15.79 -27.83
C LEU A 60 0.02 -14.28 -28.10
N ALA A 61 -0.65 -13.48 -27.27
CA ALA A 61 -0.61 -12.02 -27.35
C ALA A 61 0.82 -11.46 -27.23
N ARG A 62 1.70 -12.18 -26.51
CA ARG A 62 3.12 -11.84 -26.32
C ARG A 62 4.07 -12.48 -27.32
N GLY A 63 3.56 -13.13 -28.37
CA GLY A 63 4.40 -13.87 -29.33
C GLY A 63 5.11 -15.08 -28.74
N LEU A 64 4.71 -15.54 -27.55
CA LEU A 64 5.26 -16.72 -26.89
C LEU A 64 4.53 -17.98 -27.39
N THR A 65 5.24 -19.11 -27.44
CA THR A 65 4.64 -20.40 -27.76
C THR A 65 3.56 -20.77 -26.72
N PRO A 66 2.42 -21.37 -27.11
CA PRO A 66 1.41 -21.80 -26.14
C PRO A 66 1.97 -22.79 -25.11
N ASN A 67 1.41 -22.78 -23.90
CA ASN A 67 1.67 -23.86 -22.94
C ASN A 67 1.16 -25.18 -23.54
N ARG A 68 1.87 -26.27 -23.21
CA ARG A 68 1.47 -27.62 -23.62
C ARG A 68 0.02 -27.91 -23.18
N PRO A 69 -0.82 -28.52 -24.03
CA PRO A 69 -2.15 -28.95 -23.64
C PRO A 69 -2.08 -29.91 -22.45
N ARG A 70 -2.83 -29.62 -21.39
CA ARG A 70 -3.00 -30.55 -20.27
C ARG A 70 -4.28 -31.33 -20.50
N PHE A 71 -4.16 -32.57 -20.98
CA PHE A 71 -5.30 -33.46 -21.12
C PHE A 71 -5.64 -34.09 -19.77
N ASN A 72 -6.58 -33.47 -19.04
CA ASN A 72 -7.14 -34.07 -17.83
C ASN A 72 -8.01 -35.27 -18.24
N ARG A 73 -7.45 -36.48 -18.20
CA ARG A 73 -8.17 -37.72 -18.55
C ARG A 73 -9.39 -38.00 -17.66
N ALA A 74 -9.51 -37.32 -16.52
CA ALA A 74 -10.65 -37.40 -15.60
C ALA A 74 -11.86 -36.52 -15.99
N ALA A 75 -11.71 -35.57 -16.92
CA ALA A 75 -12.78 -34.62 -17.29
C ALA A 75 -13.61 -35.09 -18.51
N ARG A 76 -13.82 -36.41 -18.66
CA ARG A 76 -14.75 -36.97 -19.67
C ARG A 76 -16.22 -36.95 -19.21
N GLY A 77 -16.56 -36.08 -18.26
CA GLY A 77 -17.94 -35.84 -17.83
C GLY A 77 -18.48 -34.60 -18.53
N ASN A 78 -19.44 -34.80 -19.43
CA ASN A 78 -20.40 -33.84 -20.01
C ASN A 78 -20.03 -32.35 -19.86
N LEU A 79 -19.29 -31.82 -20.84
CA LEU A 79 -19.16 -30.38 -20.99
C LEU A 79 -20.53 -29.79 -21.36
N ALA A 80 -21.17 -29.11 -20.41
CA ALA A 80 -22.35 -28.33 -20.69
C ALA A 80 -21.98 -27.18 -21.65
N PRO A 81 -22.76 -26.90 -22.70
CA PRO A 81 -22.59 -25.71 -23.52
C PRO A 81 -22.65 -24.49 -22.61
N ARG A 82 -21.53 -23.79 -22.44
CA ARG A 82 -21.51 -22.52 -21.71
C ARG A 82 -22.02 -21.47 -22.67
N ALA A 83 -23.22 -20.95 -22.44
CA ALA A 83 -23.69 -19.76 -23.13
C ALA A 83 -22.66 -18.65 -22.88
N SER A 84 -22.14 -18.05 -23.95
CA SER A 84 -21.32 -16.85 -23.85
C SER A 84 -22.15 -15.78 -23.14
N ALA A 85 -21.62 -15.19 -22.06
CA ALA A 85 -22.25 -14.02 -21.48
C ALA A 85 -22.42 -12.96 -22.57
N MET A 86 -23.60 -12.33 -22.62
CA MET A 86 -23.77 -11.16 -23.48
C MET A 86 -22.68 -10.14 -23.16
N PRO A 87 -22.08 -9.47 -24.16
CA PRO A 87 -21.12 -8.41 -23.91
C PRO A 87 -21.74 -7.37 -22.97
N ASP A 88 -21.05 -7.09 -21.87
CA ASP A 88 -21.40 -5.99 -20.98
C ASP A 88 -21.37 -4.69 -21.81
N PRO A 89 -22.45 -3.88 -21.84
CA PRO A 89 -22.45 -2.60 -22.54
C PRO A 89 -21.45 -1.59 -21.93
N THR A 90 -20.97 -1.84 -20.71
CA THR A 90 -19.99 -1.02 -19.99
C THR A 90 -18.85 -1.91 -19.46
N PRO A 91 -18.02 -2.48 -20.35
CA PRO A 91 -17.01 -3.43 -19.93
C PRO A 91 -15.95 -2.72 -19.08
N CYS A 92 -15.67 -3.30 -17.91
CA CYS A 92 -14.55 -2.95 -17.05
C CYS A 92 -13.49 -4.05 -17.13
N PRO A 93 -12.67 -4.12 -18.21
CA PRO A 93 -11.71 -5.20 -18.38
C PRO A 93 -10.59 -5.11 -17.34
N ALA A 94 -10.14 -6.28 -16.87
CA ALA A 94 -8.95 -6.38 -16.05
C ALA A 94 -7.70 -6.24 -16.93
N VAL A 95 -6.85 -5.26 -16.61
CA VAL A 95 -5.60 -5.00 -17.32
C VAL A 95 -4.45 -5.40 -16.41
N THR A 96 -3.52 -6.20 -16.93
CA THR A 96 -2.37 -6.72 -16.17
C THR A 96 -1.08 -6.19 -16.78
N GLY A 97 -0.12 -5.85 -15.92
CA GLY A 97 1.16 -5.27 -16.33
C GLY A 97 2.22 -5.33 -15.25
N THR A 98 3.32 -4.65 -15.51
CA THR A 98 4.40 -4.41 -14.53
C THR A 98 4.58 -2.90 -14.35
N ILE A 99 5.24 -2.49 -13.28
CA ILE A 99 5.53 -1.08 -13.02
C ILE A 99 7.03 -0.86 -13.18
N GLN A 100 7.39 -0.10 -14.22
CA GLN A 100 8.75 0.39 -14.43
C GLN A 100 9.04 1.56 -13.50
N VAL A 101 10.27 1.61 -12.99
CA VAL A 101 10.79 2.67 -12.14
C VAL A 101 11.91 3.36 -12.89
N THR A 102 11.82 4.68 -13.07
CA THR A 102 12.89 5.48 -13.70
C THR A 102 13.37 6.56 -12.74
N GLY A 103 14.66 6.59 -12.47
CA GLY A 103 15.31 7.65 -11.71
C GLY A 103 16.76 7.34 -11.41
N ALA A 104 17.42 8.22 -10.66
CA ALA A 104 18.80 7.99 -10.25
C ALA A 104 18.86 6.81 -9.26
N GLY A 105 19.88 5.95 -9.40
CA GLY A 105 20.13 4.84 -8.46
C GLY A 105 19.30 3.57 -8.67
N THR A 106 18.28 3.56 -9.53
CA THR A 106 17.38 2.40 -9.70
C THR A 106 17.88 1.33 -10.69
N GLY A 107 18.88 1.65 -11.51
CA GLY A 107 19.29 0.83 -12.65
C GLY A 107 18.41 1.05 -13.89
N THR A 108 18.77 0.46 -15.03
CA THR A 108 18.02 0.60 -16.28
C THR A 108 18.13 -0.68 -17.14
N PRO A 109 17.01 -1.37 -17.44
CA PRO A 109 15.64 -1.12 -16.95
C PRO A 109 15.50 -1.46 -15.46
N ALA A 110 14.52 -0.87 -14.79
CA ALA A 110 14.20 -1.16 -13.39
C ALA A 110 12.69 -1.25 -13.18
N PHE A 111 12.28 -2.07 -12.22
CA PHE A 111 10.89 -2.41 -11.92
C PHE A 111 10.67 -2.44 -10.41
N ILE A 112 9.42 -2.25 -9.98
CA ILE A 112 9.04 -2.64 -8.61
C ILE A 112 9.27 -4.14 -8.47
N SER A 113 10.00 -4.54 -7.45
CA SER A 113 10.29 -5.95 -7.14
C SER A 113 9.05 -6.64 -6.57
N ARG A 114 8.81 -7.87 -6.98
CA ARG A 114 7.79 -8.74 -6.38
C ARG A 114 8.17 -9.21 -4.97
N VAL A 115 9.47 -9.20 -4.66
CA VAL A 115 10.03 -9.62 -3.38
C VAL A 115 10.26 -8.35 -2.56
N PRO A 116 9.53 -8.15 -1.45
CA PRO A 116 9.78 -7.02 -0.56
C PRO A 116 11.08 -7.22 0.20
N ASN A 117 11.58 -6.16 0.82
CA ASN A 117 12.67 -6.25 1.78
C ASN A 117 12.21 -6.90 3.10
N ALA A 118 13.12 -7.01 4.07
CA ALA A 118 12.84 -7.65 5.35
C ALA A 118 11.80 -6.90 6.22
N PHE A 119 11.52 -5.63 5.92
CA PHE A 119 10.52 -4.81 6.60
C PHE A 119 9.15 -4.82 5.88
N GLY A 120 9.01 -5.59 4.80
CA GLY A 120 7.76 -5.67 4.04
C GLY A 120 7.57 -4.57 3.00
N GLU A 121 8.60 -3.78 2.72
CA GLU A 121 8.54 -2.68 1.76
C GLU A 121 8.90 -3.18 0.36
N TYR A 122 8.19 -2.72 -0.66
CA TYR A 122 8.53 -3.08 -2.03
C TYR A 122 9.83 -2.38 -2.47
N ALA A 123 10.78 -3.21 -2.89
CA ALA A 123 12.08 -2.81 -3.40
C ALA A 123 12.05 -2.53 -4.91
N VAL A 124 13.20 -2.13 -5.46
CA VAL A 124 13.42 -2.04 -6.91
C VAL A 124 14.32 -3.18 -7.37
N THR A 125 14.07 -3.70 -8.58
CA THR A 125 14.88 -4.75 -9.22
C THR A 125 15.13 -4.44 -10.69
N THR A 126 16.30 -4.85 -11.20
CA THR A 126 16.60 -4.87 -12.64
C THR A 126 16.31 -6.23 -13.28
N ASP A 127 16.01 -7.26 -12.47
CA ASP A 127 15.63 -8.57 -12.99
C ASP A 127 14.15 -8.58 -13.36
N THR A 128 13.89 -8.65 -14.67
CA THR A 128 12.53 -8.78 -15.22
C THR A 128 11.77 -10.00 -14.68
N ALA A 129 12.46 -11.07 -14.27
CA ALA A 129 11.82 -12.23 -13.69
C ALA A 129 11.27 -11.94 -12.29
N ASP A 130 11.80 -10.94 -11.58
CA ASP A 130 11.36 -10.53 -10.26
C ASP A 130 10.53 -9.24 -10.28
N ALA A 131 10.11 -8.76 -11.45
CA ALA A 131 9.17 -7.65 -11.55
C ALA A 131 7.79 -7.99 -10.92
N LEU A 132 7.25 -7.03 -10.17
CA LEU A 132 5.90 -7.08 -9.62
C LEU A 132 4.88 -6.99 -10.75
N ILE A 133 3.99 -7.98 -10.79
CA ILE A 133 2.86 -8.04 -11.70
C ILE A 133 1.66 -7.48 -10.95
N VAL A 134 1.05 -6.45 -11.52
CA VAL A 134 -0.14 -5.79 -10.97
C VAL A 134 -1.30 -5.88 -11.95
N GLN A 135 -2.51 -5.77 -11.40
CA GLN A 135 -3.75 -5.72 -12.15
C GLN A 135 -4.62 -4.57 -11.64
N TYR A 136 -5.24 -3.85 -12.56
CA TYR A 136 -6.32 -2.92 -12.26
C TYR A 136 -7.53 -3.21 -13.15
N THR A 137 -8.67 -2.69 -12.73
CA THR A 137 -9.92 -2.75 -13.50
C THR A 137 -10.07 -1.46 -14.29
N ASP A 138 -10.09 -1.54 -15.61
CA ASP A 138 -10.19 -0.37 -16.48
C ASP A 138 -11.64 0.05 -16.72
N CYS A 139 -12.25 0.68 -15.72
CA CYS A 139 -13.56 1.31 -15.87
C CYS A 139 -13.41 2.74 -16.40
N ALA A 140 -14.23 3.13 -17.39
CA ALA A 140 -14.19 4.44 -18.05
C ALA A 140 -14.30 5.63 -17.07
N ASP A 141 -15.05 5.47 -15.98
CA ASP A 141 -15.32 6.53 -14.99
C ASP A 141 -14.38 6.51 -13.78
N ALA A 142 -13.43 5.55 -13.71
CA ALA A 142 -12.53 5.43 -12.57
C ALA A 142 -11.36 6.43 -12.67
N SER A 143 -11.39 7.45 -11.80
CA SER A 143 -10.31 8.44 -11.64
C SER A 143 -9.16 7.93 -10.77
N VAL A 144 -9.47 7.04 -9.83
CA VAL A 144 -8.53 6.33 -8.95
C VAL A 144 -8.68 4.84 -9.19
N ILE A 145 -7.55 4.11 -9.19
CA ILE A 145 -7.52 2.67 -9.39
C ILE A 145 -6.93 1.97 -8.17
N ASP A 146 -7.43 0.77 -7.90
CA ASP A 146 -6.72 -0.19 -7.04
C ASP A 146 -5.78 -1.04 -7.89
N LEU A 147 -4.59 -1.29 -7.35
CA LEU A 147 -3.58 -2.15 -7.97
C LEU A 147 -3.45 -3.44 -7.17
N ALA A 148 -4.10 -4.50 -7.64
CA ALA A 148 -3.94 -5.83 -7.07
C ALA A 148 -2.63 -6.46 -7.55
N THR A 149 -1.80 -6.92 -6.63
CA THR A 149 -0.55 -7.62 -6.89
C THR A 149 -0.82 -9.11 -7.14
N LEU A 150 -0.30 -9.65 -8.24
CA LEU A 150 -0.56 -11.03 -8.68
C LEU A 150 0.57 -12.00 -8.33
N ASN A 151 1.74 -11.48 -7.97
CA ASN A 151 2.93 -12.26 -7.59
C ASN A 151 3.71 -11.61 -6.43
N GLY A 152 3.11 -10.61 -5.75
CA GLY A 152 3.68 -9.87 -4.64
C GLY A 152 3.38 -10.53 -3.29
N ILE A 153 3.13 -9.73 -2.27
CA ILE A 153 2.82 -10.18 -0.90
C ILE A 153 1.42 -10.81 -0.87
N ALA A 154 1.31 -12.03 -0.36
CA ALA A 154 0.09 -12.83 -0.49
C ALA A 154 -1.09 -12.32 0.35
N ASP A 155 -0.83 -11.96 1.60
CA ASP A 155 -1.89 -11.71 2.59
C ASP A 155 -2.44 -10.27 2.53
N VAL A 156 -1.71 -9.37 1.88
CA VAL A 156 -2.05 -7.94 1.74
C VAL A 156 -1.87 -7.53 0.27
N PRO A 157 -2.79 -7.98 -0.61
CA PRO A 157 -2.51 -8.07 -2.04
C PRO A 157 -2.66 -6.74 -2.78
N TYR A 158 -3.02 -5.64 -2.14
CA TYR A 158 -3.11 -4.35 -2.82
C TYR A 158 -1.80 -3.56 -2.66
N LEU A 159 -1.27 -3.07 -3.78
CA LEU A 159 -0.16 -2.12 -3.75
C LEU A 159 -0.70 -0.79 -3.20
N GLY A 160 -0.10 -0.31 -2.12
CA GLY A 160 -0.53 0.91 -1.46
C GLY A 160 0.64 1.61 -0.77
N ALA A 161 0.30 2.54 0.12
CA ALA A 161 1.27 3.26 0.93
C ALA A 161 0.93 3.11 2.42
N ILE A 162 1.97 2.96 3.26
CA ILE A 162 1.89 2.68 4.70
C ILE A 162 2.64 3.77 5.45
N THR A 163 2.06 4.39 6.49
CA THR A 163 2.67 5.50 7.21
C THR A 163 4.08 5.17 7.71
N GLY A 164 4.99 6.13 7.58
CA GLY A 164 6.39 5.97 7.95
C GLY A 164 6.59 5.80 9.45
N PHE A 165 7.37 4.78 9.83
CA PHE A 165 7.64 4.47 11.23
C PHE A 165 8.27 5.64 11.97
N ALA A 166 9.27 6.31 11.38
CA ALA A 166 10.12 7.25 12.09
C ALA A 166 9.40 8.55 12.50
N THR A 167 8.34 8.93 11.81
CA THR A 167 7.68 10.22 11.99
C THR A 167 6.41 10.12 12.83
N ALA A 168 6.30 10.94 13.88
CA ALA A 168 5.06 11.03 14.68
C ALA A 168 3.92 11.77 13.95
N LEU A 169 4.26 12.55 12.91
CA LEU A 169 3.31 13.20 12.02
C LEU A 169 3.14 12.32 10.78
N GLN A 170 1.91 11.89 10.52
CA GLN A 170 1.56 11.07 9.35
C GLN A 170 1.15 11.91 8.15
N ASP A 171 0.92 13.22 8.34
CA ASP A 171 0.53 14.12 7.26
C ASP A 171 1.73 14.49 6.38
N LEU A 172 1.62 14.19 5.10
CA LEU A 172 2.56 14.62 4.09
C LEU A 172 2.35 16.10 3.78
N ARG A 173 3.43 16.87 3.78
CA ARG A 173 3.41 18.28 3.37
C ARG A 173 4.81 18.75 3.06
N ARG A 174 4.90 19.84 2.31
CA ARG A 174 6.15 20.57 2.10
C ARG A 174 6.75 20.98 3.44
N GLY A 175 8.07 20.88 3.58
CA GLY A 175 8.77 21.20 4.83
C GLY A 175 8.70 20.11 5.91
N SER A 176 8.17 18.92 5.61
CA SER A 176 8.08 17.79 6.54
C SER A 176 8.94 16.61 6.06
N SER A 177 9.55 15.88 6.99
CA SER A 177 10.20 14.60 6.71
C SER A 177 9.22 13.42 6.69
N ALA A 178 7.92 13.67 6.91
CA ALA A 178 6.88 12.64 6.85
C ALA A 178 6.88 11.93 5.49
N TYR A 179 6.64 10.63 5.54
CA TYR A 179 6.64 9.74 4.39
C TYR A 179 5.72 8.55 4.63
N ALA A 180 5.44 7.80 3.57
CA ALA A 180 4.79 6.50 3.65
C ALA A 180 5.48 5.50 2.71
N TYR A 181 5.71 4.29 3.19
CA TYR A 181 6.31 3.18 2.44
C TYR A 181 5.41 2.69 1.34
N ILE A 182 5.95 2.38 0.16
CA ILE A 182 5.21 1.57 -0.81
C ILE A 182 5.28 0.10 -0.39
N GLY A 183 4.12 -0.49 -0.13
CA GLY A 183 4.00 -1.84 0.40
C GLY A 183 2.69 -2.53 -0.01
N GLY A 184 2.49 -3.73 0.52
CA GLY A 184 1.20 -4.43 0.45
C GLY A 184 0.26 -3.99 1.58
N THR A 185 -1.02 -3.79 1.27
CA THR A 185 -2.10 -3.46 2.21
C THR A 185 -3.41 -4.18 1.88
N ASP A 186 -4.33 -4.24 2.84
CA ASP A 186 -5.76 -4.43 2.57
C ASP A 186 -6.32 -3.23 1.78
N GLN A 187 -7.44 -3.45 1.08
CA GLN A 187 -8.10 -2.42 0.28
C GLN A 187 -8.69 -1.31 1.16
N THR A 188 -8.47 -0.05 0.79
CA THR A 188 -9.14 1.12 1.37
C THR A 188 -10.05 1.79 0.35
N ALA A 189 -11.05 2.53 0.83
CA ALA A 189 -11.97 3.24 -0.06
C ALA A 189 -11.26 4.44 -0.74
N PRO A 190 -11.57 4.76 -2.01
CA PRO A 190 -11.03 5.94 -2.67
C PRO A 190 -11.32 7.23 -1.90
N GLY A 191 -10.27 8.03 -1.68
CA GLY A 191 -10.37 9.31 -0.96
C GLY A 191 -10.52 9.20 0.55
N ALA A 192 -10.43 8.00 1.12
CA ALA A 192 -10.28 7.82 2.56
C ALA A 192 -8.94 8.37 3.04
N THR A 193 -8.89 8.85 4.28
CA THR A 193 -7.63 9.12 4.99
C THR A 193 -6.95 7.80 5.36
N PRO A 194 -5.74 7.80 5.95
CA PRO A 194 -5.05 6.57 6.32
C PRO A 194 -5.91 5.77 7.30
N GLN A 195 -5.95 4.45 7.11
CA GLN A 195 -6.78 3.54 7.90
C GLN A 195 -5.91 2.52 8.63
N ALA A 196 -6.34 2.14 9.83
CA ALA A 196 -5.78 1.02 10.57
C ALA A 196 -6.23 -0.32 9.97
N VAL A 197 -5.63 -0.71 8.86
CA VAL A 197 -5.87 -1.98 8.14
C VAL A 197 -4.61 -2.84 8.11
N SER A 198 -4.75 -4.12 7.74
CA SER A 198 -3.59 -5.01 7.64
C SER A 198 -2.63 -4.51 6.56
N ASN A 199 -1.34 -4.55 6.86
CA ASN A 199 -0.31 -4.16 5.92
C ASN A 199 0.98 -4.93 6.13
N SER A 200 1.81 -4.91 5.10
CA SER A 200 3.06 -5.66 5.01
C SER A 200 4.12 -5.24 6.03
N PHE A 201 4.19 -3.94 6.36
CA PHE A 201 5.10 -3.45 7.39
C PHE A 201 4.73 -4.00 8.76
N MET A 202 3.45 -3.90 9.14
CA MET A 202 2.94 -4.47 10.38
C MET A 202 3.14 -5.99 10.43
N ALA A 203 2.89 -6.70 9.32
CA ALA A 203 3.09 -8.13 9.24
C ALA A 203 4.57 -8.54 9.41
N ALA A 204 5.51 -7.73 8.91
CA ALA A 204 6.95 -8.00 9.01
C ALA A 204 7.56 -7.56 10.35
N THR A 205 7.13 -6.43 10.91
CA THR A 205 7.78 -5.80 12.07
C THR A 205 7.02 -5.98 13.38
N GLY A 206 5.71 -6.21 13.31
CA GLY A 206 4.80 -6.15 14.45
C GLY A 206 4.37 -4.72 14.86
N ASP A 207 4.93 -3.69 14.22
CA ASP A 207 4.57 -2.30 14.49
C ASP A 207 3.35 -1.88 13.66
N GLN A 208 2.31 -1.38 14.35
CA GLN A 208 1.09 -0.94 13.69
C GLN A 208 1.28 0.44 13.07
N GLU A 209 1.14 0.50 11.75
CA GLU A 209 1.10 1.72 10.94
C GLU A 209 -0.16 1.72 10.08
N GLU A 210 -0.65 2.90 9.73
CA GLU A 210 -1.88 3.07 8.93
C GLU A 210 -1.57 3.03 7.44
N ALA A 211 -2.55 2.70 6.60
CA ALA A 211 -2.33 2.53 5.17
C ALA A 211 -3.47 3.07 4.30
N GLU A 212 -3.13 3.30 3.03
CA GLU A 212 -4.06 3.57 1.92
C GLU A 212 -3.71 2.66 0.72
N SER A 213 -4.72 2.08 0.04
CA SER A 213 -4.54 1.37 -1.24
C SER A 213 -5.01 2.19 -2.44
N ALA A 214 -6.12 2.89 -2.28
CA ALA A 214 -6.79 3.63 -3.36
C ALA A 214 -6.20 5.04 -3.53
N LEU A 215 -4.91 5.10 -3.85
CA LEU A 215 -4.13 6.34 -4.04
C LEU A 215 -3.56 6.49 -5.46
N TRP A 216 -3.77 5.50 -6.33
CA TRP A 216 -3.15 5.45 -7.65
C TRP A 216 -4.01 6.09 -8.72
N THR A 217 -3.37 6.90 -9.55
CA THR A 217 -3.95 7.48 -10.77
C THR A 217 -3.10 7.07 -11.96
N LEU A 218 -3.75 6.64 -13.04
CA LEU A 218 -3.07 6.14 -14.24
C LEU A 218 -3.43 7.00 -15.45
N ASN A 219 -2.43 7.59 -16.08
CA ASN A 219 -2.57 8.13 -17.42
C ASN A 219 -2.58 6.96 -18.42
N ARG A 220 -3.77 6.61 -18.93
CA ARG A 220 -3.98 5.49 -19.85
C ARG A 220 -3.25 5.62 -21.18
N THR A 221 -2.87 6.83 -21.58
CA THR A 221 -2.15 7.08 -22.83
C THR A 221 -0.65 6.87 -22.67
N THR A 222 -0.07 7.33 -21.56
CA THR A 222 1.39 7.30 -21.34
C THR A 222 1.85 6.17 -20.42
N GLY A 223 0.93 5.52 -19.71
CA GLY A 223 1.24 4.61 -18.63
C GLY A 223 1.73 5.29 -17.35
N ALA A 224 1.82 6.63 -17.31
CA ALA A 224 2.33 7.34 -16.13
C ALA A 224 1.43 7.05 -14.91
N LEU A 225 2.04 6.51 -13.87
CA LEU A 225 1.39 6.11 -12.64
C LEU A 225 1.80 7.09 -11.53
N SER A 226 0.81 7.78 -10.95
CA SER A 226 1.03 8.77 -9.89
C SER A 226 0.28 8.38 -8.63
N ALA A 227 0.89 8.67 -7.49
CA ALA A 227 0.29 8.51 -6.17
C ALA A 227 -0.35 9.84 -5.72
N GLN A 228 -1.44 9.77 -4.96
CA GLN A 228 -2.03 10.91 -4.26
C GLN A 228 -2.44 10.46 -2.86
N TRP A 229 -1.67 10.85 -1.86
CA TRP A 229 -2.00 10.61 -0.45
C TRP A 229 -3.12 11.54 0.02
N VAL A 230 -3.92 11.08 0.99
CA VAL A 230 -4.93 11.91 1.65
C VAL A 230 -4.56 12.01 3.13
N ASN A 231 -4.17 13.20 3.57
CA ASN A 231 -3.83 13.43 4.98
C ASN A 231 -5.03 13.20 5.91
N ILE A 232 -4.77 13.09 7.22
CA ILE A 232 -5.82 12.89 8.25
C ILE A 232 -6.83 14.04 8.25
N ASP A 233 -6.38 15.25 7.95
CA ASP A 233 -7.23 16.44 7.82
C ASP A 233 -8.03 16.50 6.50
N GLY A 234 -7.89 15.49 5.63
CA GLY A 234 -8.52 15.39 4.32
C GLY A 234 -7.80 16.17 3.22
N SER A 235 -6.70 16.85 3.53
CA SER A 235 -5.90 17.55 2.52
C SER A 235 -5.17 16.58 1.59
N LYS A 236 -4.96 17.01 0.35
CA LYS A 236 -4.32 16.21 -0.71
C LYS A 236 -3.03 16.92 -1.14
N PRO A 237 -1.92 16.71 -0.42
CA PRO A 237 -0.66 17.36 -0.72
C PRO A 237 -0.06 16.87 -2.04
N GLU A 238 0.86 17.63 -2.62
CA GLU A 238 1.71 17.09 -3.68
C GLU A 238 2.45 15.85 -3.13
N THR A 239 2.24 14.70 -3.77
CA THR A 239 2.76 13.42 -3.34
C THR A 239 3.85 12.98 -4.30
N ILE A 240 5.08 12.88 -3.82
CA ILE A 240 6.27 12.62 -4.64
C ILE A 240 6.85 11.27 -4.25
N ILE A 241 7.14 10.45 -5.25
CA ILE A 241 7.74 9.13 -5.06
C ILE A 241 9.26 9.27 -5.10
N VAL A 242 9.95 8.74 -4.10
CA VAL A 242 11.42 8.74 -4.03
C VAL A 242 11.95 7.34 -3.80
N TYR A 243 13.18 7.12 -4.26
CA TYR A 243 13.92 5.86 -4.07
C TYR A 243 14.93 6.02 -2.94
N SER A 244 14.78 5.19 -1.90
CA SER A 244 15.67 5.19 -0.74
C SER A 244 17.00 4.49 -1.04
N PRO A 245 18.13 4.94 -0.46
CA PRO A 245 19.41 4.24 -0.57
C PRO A 245 19.38 2.80 0.00
N GLU A 246 18.41 2.49 0.85
CA GLU A 246 18.18 1.13 1.39
C GLU A 246 17.33 0.23 0.47
N ASN A 247 17.14 0.63 -0.79
CA ASN A 247 16.41 -0.10 -1.83
C ASN A 247 14.93 -0.36 -1.50
N PHE A 248 14.21 0.70 -1.16
CA PHE A 248 12.75 0.71 -1.08
C PHE A 248 12.19 2.02 -1.64
N LEU A 249 10.90 2.03 -1.95
CA LEU A 249 10.21 3.23 -2.42
C LEU A 249 9.34 3.82 -1.32
N VAL A 250 9.28 5.15 -1.27
CA VAL A 250 8.34 5.87 -0.39
C VAL A 250 7.66 7.00 -1.15
N ILE A 251 6.52 7.43 -0.64
CA ILE A 251 5.91 8.71 -0.98
C ILE A 251 6.22 9.74 0.10
N THR A 252 6.43 10.99 -0.28
CA THR A 252 6.66 12.11 0.64
C THR A 252 6.13 13.42 0.05
N GLY A 253 5.85 14.40 0.92
CA GLY A 253 5.52 15.77 0.52
C GLY A 253 6.74 16.67 0.32
N ASP A 254 7.93 16.23 0.75
CA ASP A 254 9.18 17.00 0.57
C ASP A 254 10.41 16.07 0.46
N PRO A 255 10.82 15.68 -0.75
CA PRO A 255 12.00 14.85 -0.98
C PRO A 255 13.29 15.40 -0.39
N THR A 256 13.41 16.73 -0.28
CA THR A 256 14.63 17.37 0.22
C THR A 256 14.71 17.21 1.73
N ILE A 257 13.61 17.46 2.43
CA ILE A 257 13.54 17.31 3.89
C ILE A 257 13.60 15.82 4.29
N PHE A 258 12.88 14.95 3.58
CA PHE A 258 13.00 13.50 3.76
C PHE A 258 14.47 13.04 3.58
N GLY A 259 15.11 13.45 2.49
CA GLY A 259 16.49 13.06 2.20
C GLY A 259 17.52 13.61 3.19
N ALA A 260 17.25 14.77 3.80
CA ALA A 260 18.09 15.32 4.87
C ALA A 260 17.99 14.51 6.18
N SER A 261 16.83 13.90 6.45
CA SER A 261 16.62 13.08 7.64
C SER A 261 17.10 11.63 7.47
N PHE A 262 16.84 11.02 6.31
CA PHE A 262 16.98 9.57 6.13
C PHE A 262 17.96 9.16 5.02
N GLY A 263 18.64 10.13 4.40
CA GLY A 263 19.62 9.90 3.34
C GLY A 263 19.10 10.30 1.95
N THR A 264 20.02 10.74 1.10
CA THR A 264 19.69 11.28 -0.24
C THR A 264 18.87 10.28 -1.05
N SER A 265 17.61 10.65 -1.30
CA SER A 265 16.63 9.80 -1.96
C SER A 265 16.11 10.50 -3.22
N PRO A 266 16.61 10.15 -4.42
CA PRO A 266 16.19 10.79 -5.66
C PRO A 266 14.71 10.55 -5.96
N VAL A 267 14.08 11.55 -6.57
CA VAL A 267 12.72 11.42 -7.12
C VAL A 267 12.74 10.43 -8.27
N VAL A 268 11.74 9.56 -8.32
CA VAL A 268 11.55 8.57 -9.37
C VAL A 268 10.17 8.69 -10.00
N THR A 269 10.04 8.22 -11.23
CA THR A 269 8.77 8.12 -11.93
C THR A 269 8.36 6.66 -12.08
N LEU A 270 7.06 6.41 -11.93
CA LEU A 270 6.46 5.10 -12.15
C LEU A 270 5.71 5.07 -13.48
N THR A 271 5.90 4.00 -14.25
CA THR A 271 5.19 3.77 -15.51
C THR A 271 4.63 2.37 -15.54
N PHE A 272 3.30 2.26 -15.61
CA PHE A 272 2.63 1.00 -15.87
C PHE A 272 2.86 0.57 -17.32
N VAL A 273 3.36 -0.65 -17.48
CA VAL A 273 3.56 -1.28 -18.79
C VAL A 273 2.65 -2.49 -18.87
N ALA A 274 1.61 -2.37 -19.68
CA ALA A 274 0.68 -3.46 -19.99
C ALA A 274 1.44 -4.65 -20.58
N ALA A 275 1.02 -5.86 -20.22
CA ALA A 275 1.76 -7.07 -20.54
C ALA A 275 1.09 -7.93 -21.62
#